data_AF-A0A9D2FI40-F1
#
_entry.id   AF-A0A9D2FI40-F1
#
_cell.length_a   1.000
_cell.length_b   1.000
_cell.length_c   1.000
_cell.angle_alpha   90.00
_cell.angle_beta   90.00
_cell.angle_gamma   90.00
#
_symmetry.space_group_name_H-M   'P 1'
#
loop_
_entity.id
_entity.type
_entity.pdbx_description
1 polymer ?
#
loop_
_entity_poly.entity_id
_entity_poly.type
_entity_poly.pdbx_seq_one_letter_code
_entity_poly.pdbx_strand_id
1 'polypeptide(L)'
;MTRLPRLLWLLGFVLALCFWAAPRAAAAEYDDTLDRLGRLQDLAESYAAEHEGDPILLTLSYTRTGSYNTAIWQLTAGARDSEFEAYVNENDADLAALQGMTTLTLPTGETTDFGHMLASMNLVYNGLPITGSWGGDCMELAKSFHGQADDAAGYAGLMQSAFNTGDSSSSVFSAEDLRADLDSVVVGSQLTRDSDIADTLRSYYDGLTEYDRAYQFIALSFGTVNTSDSGFSDVVYNAIVQDTGMQLLFYMNDMWTGSGWTIDESYAPAVRGATDLLAGYLAGAVNGDRVKSESNNRLVAMGSQALADALNALGDSEAASAALAAAQTGASSTVSSTEAVLSEATQTLQSSFNVKIFELFLLIVAAIAVFFLIMSCALFVSHRRK
;
A
#
# COMPACT_ATOMS: atom_id res chain seq x y z
N MET A 1 -10.23 -29.93 51.73
CA MET A 1 -10.49 -30.22 50.31
C MET A 1 -11.68 -29.40 49.76
N THR A 2 -11.65 -28.06 49.77
CA THR A 2 -12.79 -27.23 49.30
C THR A 2 -12.41 -25.91 48.61
N ARG A 3 -11.17 -25.75 48.10
CA ARG A 3 -10.75 -24.53 47.38
C ARG A 3 -10.76 -24.63 45.85
N LEU A 4 -10.77 -25.85 45.30
CA LEU A 4 -10.75 -26.09 43.85
C LEU A 4 -12.01 -25.64 43.08
N PRO A 5 -13.26 -25.81 43.59
CA PRO A 5 -14.45 -25.46 42.81
C PRO A 5 -14.70 -23.95 42.71
N ARG A 6 -14.34 -23.16 43.73
CA ARG A 6 -14.47 -21.68 43.67
C ARG A 6 -13.45 -21.06 42.72
N LEU A 7 -12.25 -21.61 42.63
CA LEU A 7 -11.22 -21.13 41.72
C LEU A 7 -11.60 -21.40 40.26
N LEU A 8 -12.18 -22.56 39.96
CA LEU A 8 -12.68 -22.90 38.61
C LEU A 8 -13.88 -22.03 38.21
N TRP A 9 -14.78 -21.71 39.13
CA TRP A 9 -15.89 -20.78 38.89
C TRP A 9 -15.42 -19.34 38.66
N LEU A 10 -14.43 -18.88 39.44
CA LEU A 10 -13.81 -17.57 39.23
C LEU A 10 -13.04 -17.50 37.91
N LEU A 11 -12.29 -18.55 37.55
CA LEU A 11 -11.63 -18.63 36.25
C LEU A 11 -12.66 -18.62 35.11
N GLY A 12 -13.73 -19.41 35.21
CA GLY A 12 -14.80 -19.44 34.21
C GLY A 12 -15.53 -18.10 34.07
N PHE A 13 -15.75 -17.39 35.18
CA PHE A 13 -16.36 -16.06 35.18
C PHE A 13 -15.42 -14.98 34.63
N VAL A 14 -14.13 -15.03 34.97
CA VAL A 14 -13.10 -14.13 34.43
C VAL A 14 -12.91 -14.39 32.93
N LEU A 15 -12.83 -15.65 32.50
CA LEU A 15 -12.78 -16.00 31.07
C LEU A 15 -14.03 -15.49 30.35
N ALA A 16 -15.23 -15.73 30.88
CA ALA A 16 -16.47 -15.24 30.26
C ALA A 16 -16.55 -13.71 30.20
N LEU A 17 -16.06 -12.99 31.21
CA LEU A 17 -15.97 -11.53 31.20
C LEU A 17 -14.92 -11.03 30.21
N CYS A 18 -13.76 -11.69 30.11
CA CYS A 18 -12.73 -11.34 29.13
C CYS A 18 -13.21 -11.59 27.69
N PHE A 19 -13.88 -12.71 27.42
CA PHE A 19 -14.46 -13.02 26.11
C PHE A 19 -15.61 -12.09 25.72
N TRP A 20 -16.30 -11.48 26.68
CA TRP A 20 -17.37 -10.52 26.38
C TRP A 20 -16.86 -9.08 26.28
N ALA A 21 -15.96 -8.68 27.19
CA ALA A 21 -15.53 -7.29 27.30
C ALA A 21 -14.48 -6.91 26.24
N ALA A 22 -13.57 -7.82 25.88
CA ALA A 22 -12.51 -7.51 24.91
C ALA A 22 -13.05 -7.21 23.49
N PRO A 23 -13.98 -8.00 22.92
CA PRO A 23 -14.55 -7.68 21.60
C PRO A 23 -15.34 -6.36 21.60
N ARG A 24 -15.99 -6.02 22.72
CA ARG A 24 -16.70 -4.74 22.85
C ARG A 24 -15.78 -3.54 22.98
N ALA A 25 -14.65 -3.68 23.69
CA ALA A 25 -13.66 -2.62 23.79
C ALA A 25 -12.99 -2.38 22.42
N ALA A 26 -12.65 -3.45 21.71
CA ALA A 26 -12.14 -3.38 20.34
C ALA A 26 -13.14 -2.73 19.37
N ALA A 27 -14.42 -3.12 19.42
CA ALA A 27 -15.46 -2.50 18.61
C ALA A 27 -15.63 -1.00 18.92
N ALA A 28 -15.57 -0.59 20.19
CA ALA A 28 -15.64 0.81 20.57
C ALA A 28 -14.43 1.62 20.06
N GLU A 29 -13.22 1.08 20.17
CA GLU A 29 -12.00 1.70 19.64
C GLU A 29 -12.03 1.81 18.10
N TYR A 30 -12.56 0.79 17.44
CA TYR A 30 -12.80 0.77 15.99
C TYR A 30 -13.79 1.85 15.57
N ASP A 31 -14.96 1.90 16.20
CA ASP A 31 -15.99 2.89 15.89
C ASP A 31 -15.50 4.32 16.19
N ASP A 32 -14.82 4.53 17.32
CA ASP A 32 -14.22 5.83 17.68
C ASP A 32 -13.17 6.27 16.65
N THR A 33 -12.38 5.33 16.11
CA THR A 33 -11.38 5.61 15.07
C THR A 33 -12.06 5.98 13.75
N LEU A 34 -13.10 5.25 13.35
CA LEU A 34 -13.85 5.57 12.13
C LEU A 34 -14.68 6.84 12.25
N ASP A 35 -15.18 7.18 13.44
CA ASP A 35 -15.83 8.46 13.70
C ASP A 35 -14.83 9.63 13.55
N ARG A 36 -13.58 9.45 13.98
CA ARG A 36 -12.52 10.43 13.68
C ARG A 36 -12.27 10.53 12.18
N LEU A 37 -12.22 9.41 11.47
CA LEU A 37 -12.01 9.41 10.01
C LEU A 37 -13.15 10.11 9.27
N GLY A 38 -14.41 9.88 9.68
CA GLY A 38 -15.57 10.59 9.14
C GLY A 38 -15.50 12.10 9.39
N ARG A 39 -15.17 12.53 10.62
CA ARG A 39 -14.97 13.97 10.91
C ARG A 39 -13.83 14.61 10.12
N LEU A 40 -12.75 13.87 9.85
CA LEU A 40 -11.68 14.32 8.97
C LEU A 40 -12.20 14.51 7.53
N GLN A 41 -13.01 13.57 7.04
CA GLN A 41 -13.61 13.65 5.72
C GLN A 41 -14.61 14.82 5.62
N ASP A 42 -15.42 15.09 6.63
CA ASP A 42 -16.32 16.25 6.68
C ASP A 42 -15.55 17.58 6.50
N LEU A 43 -14.38 17.69 7.14
CA LEU A 43 -13.48 18.84 6.97
C LEU A 43 -12.86 18.87 5.58
N ALA A 44 -12.49 17.73 5.01
CA ALA A 44 -11.98 17.62 3.65
C ALA A 44 -13.01 18.07 2.61
N GLU A 45 -14.28 17.69 2.78
CA GLU A 45 -15.38 18.11 1.92
C GLU A 45 -15.63 19.62 2.02
N SER A 46 -15.64 20.16 3.24
CA SER A 46 -15.79 21.59 3.48
C SER A 46 -14.66 22.40 2.84
N TYR A 47 -13.42 21.95 3.00
CA TYR A 47 -12.25 22.58 2.41
C TYR A 47 -12.26 22.49 0.87
N ALA A 48 -12.57 21.32 0.33
CA ALA A 48 -12.64 21.06 -1.11
C ALA A 48 -13.72 21.90 -1.82
N ALA A 49 -14.84 22.19 -1.15
CA ALA A 49 -15.90 23.04 -1.68
C ALA A 49 -15.44 24.49 -1.91
N GLU A 50 -14.42 24.95 -1.16
CA GLU A 50 -13.86 26.31 -1.26
C GLU A 50 -12.59 26.38 -2.13
N HIS A 51 -11.87 25.26 -2.29
CA HIS A 51 -10.53 25.21 -2.91
C HIS A 51 -10.43 24.27 -4.13
N GLU A 52 -11.55 23.72 -4.62
CA GLU A 52 -11.63 22.79 -5.77
C GLU A 52 -10.73 21.53 -5.62
N GLY A 53 -10.87 20.80 -4.50
CA GLY A 53 -10.11 19.58 -4.18
C GLY A 53 -10.91 18.26 -4.27
N ASP A 54 -10.22 17.12 -4.19
CA ASP A 54 -10.85 15.80 -3.98
C ASP A 54 -10.83 15.46 -2.46
N PRO A 55 -12.01 15.36 -1.80
CA PRO A 55 -12.09 15.07 -0.38
C PRO A 55 -11.47 13.73 0.03
N ILE A 56 -11.54 12.71 -0.82
CA ILE A 56 -10.94 11.38 -0.56
C ILE A 56 -9.42 11.52 -0.50
N LEU A 57 -8.83 12.20 -1.50
CA LEU A 57 -7.38 12.42 -1.54
C LEU A 57 -6.89 13.28 -0.38
N LEU A 58 -7.62 14.34 -0.02
CA LEU A 58 -7.31 15.17 1.14
C LEU A 58 -7.34 14.35 2.44
N THR A 59 -8.37 13.54 2.64
CA THR A 59 -8.53 12.67 3.82
C THR A 59 -7.41 11.63 3.91
N LEU A 60 -7.16 10.87 2.85
CA LEU A 60 -6.15 9.80 2.85
C LEU A 60 -4.72 10.35 2.88
N SER A 61 -4.43 11.47 2.22
CA SER A 61 -3.10 12.08 2.28
C SER A 61 -2.80 12.69 3.66
N TYR A 62 -3.80 13.23 4.36
CA TYR A 62 -3.63 13.79 5.70
C TYR A 62 -3.06 12.78 6.70
N THR A 63 -3.54 11.53 6.66
CA THR A 63 -3.14 10.46 7.61
C THR A 63 -1.73 9.93 7.34
N ARG A 64 -1.23 10.05 6.11
CA ARG A 64 0.11 9.59 5.73
C ARG A 64 1.19 10.44 6.37
N THR A 65 2.05 9.81 7.17
CA THR A 65 3.25 10.44 7.75
C THR A 65 4.43 9.47 7.73
N GLY A 66 5.62 9.95 8.12
CA GLY A 66 6.81 9.09 8.22
C GLY A 66 7.14 8.37 6.91
N SER A 67 7.23 7.04 6.97
CA SER A 67 7.54 6.17 5.83
C SER A 67 6.52 6.27 4.70
N TYR A 68 5.27 6.64 4.99
CA TYR A 68 4.18 6.79 4.00
C TYR A 68 4.12 8.19 3.35
N ASN A 69 5.11 9.05 3.61
CA ASN A 69 5.20 10.40 3.02
C ASN A 69 6.60 10.72 2.42
N THR A 70 7.38 9.70 2.07
CA THR A 70 8.65 9.89 1.36
C THR A 70 8.42 10.43 -0.06
N ALA A 71 9.49 10.80 -0.77
CA ALA A 71 9.40 11.34 -2.13
C ALA A 71 8.65 10.41 -3.10
N ILE A 72 8.82 9.08 -2.96
CA ILE A 72 8.11 8.12 -3.80
C ILE A 72 6.61 8.09 -3.47
N TRP A 73 6.23 8.11 -2.19
CA TRP A 73 4.84 8.19 -1.78
C TRP A 73 4.17 9.49 -2.22
N GLN A 74 4.88 10.62 -2.18
CA GLN A 74 4.34 11.88 -2.70
C GLN A 74 4.17 11.84 -4.22
N LEU A 75 5.07 11.16 -4.93
CA LEU A 75 5.01 11.00 -6.39
C LEU A 75 3.82 10.12 -6.82
N THR A 76 3.55 9.03 -6.10
CA THR A 76 2.54 8.04 -6.49
C THR A 76 1.17 8.25 -5.84
N ALA A 77 1.12 8.73 -4.59
CA ALA A 77 -0.12 8.96 -3.84
C ALA A 77 -0.54 10.43 -3.77
N GLY A 78 0.29 11.35 -4.28
CA GLY A 78 0.11 12.79 -4.17
C GLY A 78 0.77 13.39 -2.93
N ALA A 79 1.09 14.69 -2.99
CA ALA A 79 1.64 15.43 -1.86
C ALA A 79 0.56 15.73 -0.82
N ARG A 80 0.97 15.86 0.45
CA ARG A 80 0.09 16.34 1.52
C ARG A 80 -0.15 17.84 1.36
N ASP A 81 -1.35 18.28 1.66
CA ASP A 81 -1.75 19.68 1.57
C ASP A 81 -1.55 20.37 2.93
N SER A 82 -0.54 21.24 3.01
CA SER A 82 -0.21 21.97 4.25
C SER A 82 -1.27 22.98 4.66
N GLU A 83 -2.03 23.53 3.72
CA GLU A 83 -3.12 24.47 4.03
C GLU A 83 -4.32 23.71 4.60
N PHE A 84 -4.64 22.55 4.02
CA PHE A 84 -5.64 21.64 4.58
C PHE A 84 -5.22 21.11 5.97
N GLU A 85 -3.95 20.74 6.16
CA GLU A 85 -3.46 20.32 7.49
C GLU A 85 -3.64 21.41 8.55
N ALA A 86 -3.36 22.67 8.20
CA ALA A 86 -3.59 23.80 9.09
C ALA A 86 -5.09 23.99 9.36
N TYR A 87 -5.94 23.88 8.33
CA TYR A 87 -7.39 23.96 8.45
C TYR A 87 -7.95 22.87 9.39
N VAL A 88 -7.49 21.62 9.27
CA VAL A 88 -7.88 20.53 10.17
C VAL A 88 -7.45 20.84 11.60
N ASN A 89 -6.20 21.27 11.81
CA ASN A 89 -5.69 21.59 13.15
C ASN A 89 -6.43 22.76 13.81
N GLU A 90 -6.93 23.74 13.04
CA GLU A 90 -7.72 24.85 13.54
C GLU A 90 -9.16 24.45 13.94
N ASN A 91 -9.76 23.51 13.20
CA ASN A 91 -11.16 23.11 13.40
C ASN A 91 -11.33 21.90 14.32
N ASP A 92 -10.44 20.91 14.26
CA ASP A 92 -10.44 19.72 15.11
C ASP A 92 -9.03 19.13 15.27
N ALA A 93 -8.26 19.68 16.21
CA ALA A 93 -6.89 19.26 16.49
C ALA A 93 -6.76 17.80 16.97
N ASP A 94 -7.85 17.19 17.48
CA ASP A 94 -7.82 15.80 17.94
C ASP A 94 -7.67 14.81 16.77
N LEU A 95 -7.94 15.24 15.53
CA LEU A 95 -7.76 14.44 14.33
C LEU A 95 -6.30 14.15 14.00
N ALA A 96 -5.35 14.87 14.61
CA ALA A 96 -3.93 14.53 14.53
C ALA A 96 -3.63 13.10 15.04
N ALA A 97 -4.51 12.51 15.87
CA ALA A 97 -4.39 11.13 16.32
C ALA A 97 -4.48 10.08 15.18
N LEU A 98 -5.06 10.44 14.03
CA LEU A 98 -5.10 9.57 12.84
C LEU A 98 -3.74 9.51 12.13
N GLN A 99 -2.85 10.48 12.36
CA GLN A 99 -1.55 10.55 11.71
C GLN A 99 -0.58 9.55 12.32
N GLY A 100 -0.05 8.65 11.50
CA GLY A 100 0.94 7.65 11.96
C GLY A 100 0.36 6.59 12.91
N MET A 101 -0.97 6.41 12.89
CA MET A 101 -1.63 5.29 13.55
C MET A 101 -1.14 3.99 12.91
N THR A 102 -0.67 3.04 13.72
CA THR A 102 -0.20 1.74 13.22
C THR A 102 -1.27 0.69 13.45
N THR A 103 -1.56 0.32 14.69
CA THR A 103 -2.44 -0.82 14.95
C THR A 103 -3.89 -0.41 15.20
N LEU A 104 -4.84 -1.07 14.54
CA LEU A 104 -6.28 -1.00 14.84
C LEU A 104 -6.84 -2.41 15.03
N THR A 105 -7.64 -2.62 16.07
CA THR A 105 -8.38 -3.88 16.23
C THR A 105 -9.68 -3.83 15.43
N LEU A 106 -9.87 -4.78 14.53
CA LEU A 106 -11.01 -4.90 13.63
C LEU A 106 -12.22 -5.55 14.33
N PRO A 107 -13.45 -5.36 13.81
CA PRO A 107 -14.65 -6.05 14.29
C PRO A 107 -14.54 -7.58 14.23
N THR A 108 -13.70 -8.12 13.34
CA THR A 108 -13.40 -9.55 13.24
C THR A 108 -12.56 -10.09 14.40
N GLY A 109 -12.01 -9.20 15.24
CA GLY A 109 -11.15 -9.52 16.39
C GLY A 109 -9.66 -9.58 16.07
N GLU A 110 -9.29 -9.44 14.80
CA GLU A 110 -7.90 -9.35 14.33
C GLU A 110 -7.39 -7.91 14.38
N THR A 111 -6.07 -7.69 14.31
CA THR A 111 -5.48 -6.35 14.22
C THR A 111 -4.98 -6.06 12.81
N THR A 112 -5.02 -4.80 12.36
CA THR A 112 -4.45 -4.39 11.06
C THR A 112 -3.49 -3.25 11.25
N ASP A 113 -2.50 -3.12 10.35
CA ASP A 113 -1.77 -1.85 10.24
C ASP A 113 -2.69 -0.84 9.52
N PHE A 114 -3.39 -0.01 10.28
CA PHE A 114 -4.38 0.93 9.77
C PHE A 114 -3.73 2.09 9.02
N GLY A 115 -2.53 2.52 9.43
CA GLY A 115 -1.78 3.55 8.72
C GLY A 115 -1.31 3.05 7.36
N HIS A 116 -0.80 1.82 7.31
CA HIS A 116 -0.49 1.11 6.08
C HIS A 116 -1.75 1.00 5.22
N MET A 117 -2.86 0.51 5.78
CA MET A 117 -4.10 0.32 5.03
C MET A 117 -4.61 1.62 4.39
N LEU A 118 -4.65 2.74 5.13
CA LEU A 118 -5.07 4.03 4.58
C LEU A 118 -4.10 4.57 3.53
N ALA A 119 -2.79 4.37 3.73
CA ALA A 119 -1.78 4.75 2.74
C ALA A 119 -1.94 3.94 1.44
N SER A 120 -2.14 2.63 1.54
CA SER A 120 -2.39 1.74 0.41
C SER A 120 -3.72 2.04 -0.29
N MET A 121 -4.78 2.36 0.46
CA MET A 121 -6.05 2.83 -0.12
C MET A 121 -5.86 4.11 -0.94
N ASN A 122 -4.97 5.03 -0.50
CA ASN A 122 -4.65 6.23 -1.26
C ASN A 122 -4.05 5.87 -2.62
N LEU A 123 -3.18 4.86 -2.69
CA LEU A 123 -2.59 4.40 -3.94
C LEU A 123 -3.61 3.67 -4.82
N VAL A 124 -4.42 2.79 -4.23
CA VAL A 124 -5.51 2.09 -4.95
C VAL A 124 -6.47 3.09 -5.58
N TYR A 125 -6.89 4.12 -4.85
CA TYR A 125 -7.77 5.19 -5.36
C TYR A 125 -7.10 6.01 -6.48
N ASN A 126 -5.77 6.19 -6.43
CA ASN A 126 -4.99 6.77 -7.53
C ASN A 126 -4.70 5.80 -8.69
N GLY A 127 -5.22 4.57 -8.66
CA GLY A 127 -5.01 3.58 -9.71
C GLY A 127 -3.65 2.87 -9.65
N LEU A 128 -3.06 2.75 -8.46
CA LEU A 128 -1.82 2.02 -8.18
C LEU A 128 -2.07 0.93 -7.11
N PRO A 129 -2.80 -0.14 -7.45
CA PRO A 129 -3.33 -1.10 -6.48
C PRO A 129 -2.31 -2.13 -5.95
N ILE A 130 -1.10 -2.15 -6.51
CA ILE A 130 -0.05 -3.13 -6.16
C ILE A 130 1.12 -2.43 -5.48
N THR A 131 1.57 -1.33 -6.08
CA THR A 131 2.71 -0.54 -5.59
C THR A 131 2.40 0.03 -4.21
N GLY A 132 3.32 -0.11 -3.26
CA GLY A 132 3.13 0.41 -1.89
C GLY A 132 2.04 -0.29 -1.08
N SER A 133 1.50 -1.40 -1.57
CA SER A 133 0.68 -2.38 -0.84
C SER A 133 1.36 -3.77 -0.95
N TRP A 134 0.61 -4.85 -1.20
CA TRP A 134 1.11 -6.23 -1.20
C TRP A 134 2.32 -6.49 -2.11
N GLY A 135 2.44 -5.73 -3.21
CA GLY A 135 3.61 -5.82 -4.08
C GLY A 135 4.85 -5.17 -3.47
N GLY A 136 4.67 -4.06 -2.75
CA GLY A 136 5.70 -3.41 -1.95
C GLY A 136 6.21 -4.34 -0.85
N ASP A 137 5.33 -4.96 -0.09
CA ASP A 137 5.71 -5.90 0.97
C ASP A 137 6.39 -7.16 0.44
N CYS A 138 5.95 -7.69 -0.71
CA CYS A 138 6.68 -8.75 -1.41
C CYS A 138 8.10 -8.31 -1.80
N MET A 139 8.29 -7.07 -2.27
CA MET A 139 9.60 -6.52 -2.59
C MET A 139 10.46 -6.36 -1.33
N GLU A 140 9.93 -5.78 -0.25
CA GLU A 140 10.67 -5.56 0.99
C GLU A 140 11.09 -6.89 1.63
N LEU A 141 10.20 -7.89 1.59
CA LEU A 141 10.50 -9.24 2.03
C LEU A 141 11.60 -9.86 1.17
N ALA A 142 11.49 -9.77 -0.16
CA ALA A 142 12.53 -10.25 -1.09
C ALA A 142 13.90 -9.59 -0.82
N LYS A 143 13.91 -8.27 -0.62
CA LYS A 143 15.11 -7.48 -0.34
C LYS A 143 15.73 -7.85 1.01
N SER A 144 14.93 -8.07 2.04
CA SER A 144 15.39 -8.44 3.39
C SER A 144 16.12 -9.79 3.42
N PHE A 145 15.73 -10.71 2.54
CA PHE A 145 16.32 -12.04 2.48
C PHE A 145 17.34 -12.21 1.35
N HIS A 146 17.54 -11.22 0.48
CA HIS A 146 18.39 -11.32 -0.70
C HIS A 146 19.81 -11.85 -0.38
N GLY A 147 20.29 -12.80 -1.21
CA GLY A 147 21.59 -13.44 -1.07
C GLY A 147 21.65 -14.59 -0.06
N GLN A 148 20.51 -14.96 0.56
CA GLN A 148 20.46 -16.05 1.55
C GLN A 148 20.04 -17.41 0.97
N ALA A 149 19.54 -17.44 -0.27
CA ALA A 149 19.20 -18.65 -1.01
C ALA A 149 19.49 -18.50 -2.51
N ASP A 150 19.51 -19.62 -3.24
CA ASP A 150 19.82 -19.66 -4.67
C ASP A 150 18.57 -19.73 -5.57
N ASP A 151 17.45 -20.23 -5.03
CA ASP A 151 16.20 -20.44 -5.78
C ASP A 151 14.96 -19.99 -5.01
N ALA A 152 13.85 -19.88 -5.73
CA ALA A 152 12.59 -19.36 -5.18
C ALA A 152 12.05 -20.19 -4.01
N ALA A 153 12.22 -21.52 -4.04
CA ALA A 153 11.76 -22.40 -2.98
C ALA A 153 12.58 -22.21 -1.70
N GLY A 154 13.90 -22.04 -1.82
CA GLY A 154 14.78 -21.70 -0.72
C GLY A 154 14.42 -20.35 -0.10
N TYR A 155 14.18 -19.33 -0.92
CA TYR A 155 13.72 -18.03 -0.44
C TYR A 155 12.37 -18.10 0.28
N ALA A 156 11.37 -18.78 -0.31
CA ALA A 156 10.07 -18.97 0.32
C ALA A 156 10.20 -19.68 1.68
N GLY A 157 11.07 -20.69 1.79
CA GLY A 157 11.33 -21.39 3.04
C GLY A 157 11.96 -20.49 4.12
N LEU A 158 12.86 -19.59 3.75
CA LEU A 158 13.48 -18.62 4.67
C LEU A 158 12.48 -17.54 5.12
N MET A 159 11.68 -17.04 4.19
CA MET A 159 10.71 -15.97 4.41
C MET A 159 9.49 -16.42 5.23
N GLN A 160 9.21 -17.73 5.29
CA GLN A 160 8.00 -18.27 5.91
C GLN A 160 7.81 -17.87 7.37
N SER A 161 8.88 -17.62 8.14
CA SER A 161 8.76 -17.15 9.53
C SER A 161 8.47 -15.66 9.66
N ALA A 162 8.72 -14.88 8.60
CA ALA A 162 8.45 -13.45 8.56
C ALA A 162 7.09 -13.17 7.88
N PHE A 163 6.73 -13.91 6.86
CA PHE A 163 5.45 -13.74 6.16
C PHE A 163 4.24 -14.12 7.02
N ASN A 164 3.23 -13.24 7.08
CA ASN A 164 1.99 -13.44 7.83
C ASN A 164 2.23 -13.85 9.29
N THR A 165 3.28 -13.31 9.90
CA THR A 165 3.61 -13.55 11.31
C THR A 165 2.79 -12.62 12.20
N GLY A 166 2.44 -13.09 13.40
CA GLY A 166 1.78 -12.24 14.42
C GLY A 166 2.73 -11.25 15.12
N ASP A 167 4.02 -11.26 14.80
CA ASP A 167 5.02 -10.33 15.32
C ASP A 167 5.39 -9.27 14.26
N SER A 168 4.64 -8.16 14.24
CA SER A 168 4.89 -7.04 13.31
C SER A 168 6.18 -6.28 13.59
N SER A 169 6.86 -6.51 14.72
CA SER A 169 8.12 -5.82 15.03
C SER A 169 9.34 -6.37 14.30
N SER A 170 9.22 -7.60 13.77
CA SER A 170 10.33 -8.35 13.17
C SER A 170 10.13 -8.68 11.69
N SER A 171 9.01 -8.24 11.09
CA SER A 171 8.65 -8.52 9.71
C SER A 171 8.23 -7.26 8.97
N VAL A 172 8.55 -7.25 7.68
CA VAL A 172 8.11 -6.25 6.69
C VAL A 172 6.90 -6.73 5.88
N PHE A 173 6.34 -7.89 6.24
CA PHE A 173 5.10 -8.41 5.67
C PHE A 173 4.37 -9.26 6.71
N SER A 174 3.99 -8.62 7.82
CA SER A 174 3.36 -9.28 8.97
C SER A 174 1.90 -9.65 8.70
N ALA A 175 1.22 -10.29 9.67
CA ALA A 175 -0.21 -10.53 9.58
C ALA A 175 -1.03 -9.23 9.57
N GLU A 176 -0.55 -8.17 10.23
CA GLU A 176 -1.19 -6.86 10.26
C GLU A 176 -1.08 -6.16 8.90
N ASP A 177 0.09 -6.24 8.26
CA ASP A 177 0.32 -5.69 6.92
C ASP A 177 -0.40 -6.49 5.85
N LEU A 178 -0.36 -7.82 5.90
CA LEU A 178 -1.10 -8.66 4.97
C LEU A 178 -2.60 -8.35 5.00
N ARG A 179 -3.19 -8.13 6.17
CA ARG A 179 -4.59 -7.70 6.24
C ARG A 179 -4.79 -6.30 5.67
N ALA A 180 -3.93 -5.35 6.04
CA ALA A 180 -3.97 -3.98 5.52
C ALA A 180 -3.91 -3.95 3.99
N ASP A 181 -3.06 -4.77 3.40
CA ASP A 181 -2.88 -4.89 1.96
C ASP A 181 -4.10 -5.45 1.25
N LEU A 182 -4.62 -6.58 1.72
CA LEU A 182 -5.80 -7.18 1.10
C LEU A 182 -7.02 -6.26 1.25
N ASP A 183 -7.22 -5.71 2.45
CA ASP A 183 -8.36 -4.86 2.76
C ASP A 183 -8.27 -3.52 2.00
N SER A 184 -7.08 -2.93 1.86
CA SER A 184 -6.91 -1.67 1.13
C SER A 184 -7.23 -1.78 -0.36
N VAL A 185 -6.87 -2.90 -1.00
CA VAL A 185 -7.24 -3.16 -2.40
C VAL A 185 -8.75 -3.32 -2.54
N VAL A 186 -9.38 -4.07 -1.64
CA VAL A 186 -10.83 -4.31 -1.71
C VAL A 186 -11.60 -3.03 -1.44
N VAL A 187 -11.33 -2.33 -0.34
CA VAL A 187 -12.05 -1.11 0.05
C VAL A 187 -11.69 0.05 -0.87
N GLY A 188 -10.40 0.27 -1.14
CA GLY A 188 -9.92 1.36 -1.99
C GLY A 188 -10.47 1.30 -3.40
N SER A 189 -10.69 0.10 -3.95
CA SER A 189 -11.27 -0.07 -5.30
C SER A 189 -12.76 0.29 -5.39
N GLN A 190 -13.45 0.35 -4.25
CA GLN A 190 -14.88 0.69 -4.17
C GLN A 190 -15.11 2.18 -3.96
N LEU A 191 -14.06 2.93 -3.61
CA LEU A 191 -14.16 4.37 -3.37
C LEU A 191 -14.39 5.13 -4.67
N THR A 192 -15.27 6.11 -4.58
CA THR A 192 -15.48 7.16 -5.55
C THR A 192 -15.32 8.51 -4.84
N ARG A 193 -15.25 9.60 -5.58
CA ARG A 193 -15.14 10.95 -5.01
C ARG A 193 -16.24 11.29 -3.99
N ASP A 194 -17.42 10.68 -4.15
CA ASP A 194 -18.60 10.91 -3.31
C ASP A 194 -18.79 9.82 -2.23
N SER A 195 -17.83 8.90 -2.07
CA SER A 195 -17.92 7.81 -1.08
C SER A 195 -17.62 8.32 0.33
N ASP A 196 -18.27 7.76 1.34
CA ASP A 196 -17.88 7.91 2.75
C ASP A 196 -16.90 6.78 3.12
N ILE A 197 -15.67 7.11 3.51
CA ILE A 197 -14.62 6.11 3.78
C ILE A 197 -14.96 5.30 5.04
N ALA A 198 -15.47 5.94 6.09
CA ALA A 198 -15.80 5.29 7.34
C ALA A 198 -16.95 4.29 7.15
N ASP A 199 -18.01 4.69 6.45
CA ASP A 199 -19.15 3.81 6.17
C ASP A 199 -18.80 2.68 5.19
N THR A 200 -17.89 2.94 4.23
CA THR A 200 -17.36 1.89 3.35
C THR A 200 -16.60 0.85 4.17
N LEU A 201 -15.74 1.26 5.11
CA LEU A 201 -15.01 0.36 6.00
C LEU A 201 -15.96 -0.42 6.91
N ARG A 202 -16.95 0.23 7.54
CA ARG A 202 -17.96 -0.44 8.38
C ARG A 202 -18.71 -1.50 7.59
N SER A 203 -19.13 -1.17 6.38
CA SER A 203 -19.85 -2.10 5.50
C SER A 203 -18.97 -3.27 5.07
N TYR A 204 -17.70 -3.02 4.79
CA TYR A 204 -16.75 -4.06 4.40
C TYR A 204 -16.48 -5.06 5.53
N TYR A 205 -16.31 -4.58 6.76
CA TYR A 205 -16.03 -5.45 7.91
C TYR A 205 -17.27 -6.13 8.52
N ASP A 206 -18.49 -5.73 8.12
CA ASP A 206 -19.72 -6.37 8.60
C ASP A 206 -19.83 -7.82 8.09
N GLY A 207 -19.60 -8.78 8.98
CA GLY A 207 -19.66 -10.20 8.66
C GLY A 207 -18.50 -10.71 7.79
N LEU A 208 -17.43 -9.93 7.60
CA LEU A 208 -16.27 -10.32 6.79
C LEU A 208 -15.61 -11.58 7.33
N THR A 209 -15.40 -12.56 6.46
CA THR A 209 -14.57 -13.74 6.75
C THR A 209 -13.23 -13.69 6.02
N GLU A 210 -12.26 -14.49 6.45
CA GLU A 210 -10.98 -14.63 5.74
C GLU A 210 -11.19 -15.11 4.28
N TYR A 211 -12.17 -16.00 4.07
CA TYR A 211 -12.55 -16.43 2.73
C TYR A 211 -13.04 -15.25 1.89
N ASP A 212 -13.95 -14.42 2.42
CA ASP A 212 -14.52 -13.29 1.68
C ASP A 212 -13.46 -12.23 1.36
N ARG A 213 -12.56 -11.93 2.31
CA ARG A 213 -11.41 -11.04 2.12
C ARG A 213 -10.53 -11.53 0.96
N ALA A 214 -10.05 -12.77 1.05
CA ALA A 214 -9.17 -13.33 0.03
C ALA A 214 -9.87 -13.46 -1.33
N TYR A 215 -11.14 -13.87 -1.37
CA TYR A 215 -11.91 -14.00 -2.59
C TYR A 215 -12.04 -12.66 -3.32
N GLN A 216 -12.45 -11.60 -2.61
CA GLN A 216 -12.62 -10.27 -3.19
C GLN A 216 -11.28 -9.72 -3.70
N PHE A 217 -10.21 -9.85 -2.90
CA PHE A 217 -8.87 -9.45 -3.31
C PHE A 217 -8.43 -10.19 -4.58
N ILE A 218 -8.55 -11.51 -4.63
CA ILE A 218 -8.15 -12.31 -5.80
C ILE A 218 -8.95 -11.89 -7.04
N ALA A 219 -10.26 -11.67 -6.89
CA ALA A 219 -11.13 -11.26 -7.99
C ALA A 219 -10.73 -9.90 -8.58
N LEU A 220 -10.32 -8.95 -7.73
CA LEU A 220 -9.91 -7.61 -8.12
C LEU A 220 -8.49 -7.58 -8.72
N SER A 221 -7.54 -8.29 -8.09
CA SER A 221 -6.13 -8.29 -8.47
C SER A 221 -5.84 -9.20 -9.67
N PHE A 222 -6.47 -10.37 -9.73
CA PHE A 222 -6.12 -11.43 -10.70
C PHE A 222 -7.26 -11.81 -11.64
N GLY A 223 -8.47 -11.32 -11.39
CA GLY A 223 -9.66 -11.65 -12.18
C GLY A 223 -10.17 -13.06 -11.92
N THR A 224 -10.76 -13.70 -12.94
CA THR A 224 -11.24 -15.10 -12.81
C THR A 224 -10.06 -16.08 -12.90
N VAL A 225 -9.73 -16.73 -11.80
CA VAL A 225 -8.58 -17.65 -11.68
C VAL A 225 -8.96 -18.93 -10.93
N ASN A 226 -8.26 -20.03 -11.21
CA ASN A 226 -8.36 -21.26 -10.42
C ASN A 226 -7.19 -21.32 -9.44
N THR A 227 -7.45 -21.12 -8.15
CA THR A 227 -6.36 -21.01 -7.15
C THR A 227 -5.72 -22.35 -6.81
N SER A 228 -6.39 -23.48 -7.10
CA SER A 228 -5.79 -24.82 -6.98
C SER A 228 -4.84 -25.17 -8.13
N ASP A 229 -4.76 -24.36 -9.19
CA ASP A 229 -3.89 -24.62 -10.32
C ASP A 229 -2.44 -24.31 -9.95
N SER A 230 -1.51 -25.17 -10.34
CA SER A 230 -0.07 -24.92 -10.22
C SER A 230 0.38 -23.62 -10.87
N GLY A 231 -0.36 -23.12 -11.88
CA GLY A 231 -0.08 -21.83 -12.51
C GLY A 231 -0.56 -20.60 -11.74
N PHE A 232 -1.26 -20.73 -10.61
CA PHE A 232 -1.74 -19.57 -9.85
C PHE A 232 -0.59 -18.71 -9.30
N SER A 233 0.50 -19.34 -8.86
CA SER A 233 1.69 -18.59 -8.42
C SER A 233 2.35 -17.79 -9.54
N ASP A 234 2.34 -18.30 -10.78
CA ASP A 234 2.78 -17.53 -11.95
C ASP A 234 1.89 -16.31 -12.19
N VAL A 235 0.58 -16.40 -11.94
CA VAL A 235 -0.33 -15.25 -12.06
C VAL A 235 0.04 -14.15 -11.07
N VAL A 236 0.28 -14.51 -9.80
CA VAL A 236 0.67 -13.55 -8.75
C VAL A 236 2.03 -12.92 -9.05
N TYR A 237 3.03 -13.74 -9.44
CA TYR A 237 4.36 -13.24 -9.82
C TYR A 237 4.30 -12.29 -11.02
N ASN A 238 3.58 -12.67 -12.08
CA ASN A 238 3.44 -11.86 -13.27
C ASN A 238 2.73 -10.53 -13.00
N ALA A 239 1.74 -10.51 -12.10
CA ALA A 239 1.06 -9.28 -11.71
C ALA A 239 2.04 -8.25 -11.13
N ILE A 240 3.04 -8.69 -10.34
CA ILE A 240 4.07 -7.79 -9.81
C ILE A 240 5.04 -7.32 -10.89
N VAL A 241 5.64 -8.24 -11.68
CA VAL A 241 6.71 -7.84 -12.62
C VAL A 241 6.19 -7.12 -13.86
N GLN A 242 4.90 -7.26 -14.19
CA GLN A 242 4.27 -6.55 -15.31
C GLN A 242 3.65 -5.21 -14.90
N ASP A 243 3.41 -5.00 -13.60
CA ASP A 243 2.89 -3.73 -13.10
C ASP A 243 3.96 -2.64 -13.15
N THR A 244 3.69 -1.56 -13.87
CA THR A 244 4.65 -0.48 -14.10
C THR A 244 4.96 0.33 -12.85
N GLY A 245 4.05 0.42 -11.88
CA GLY A 245 4.30 1.04 -10.60
C GLY A 245 5.30 0.21 -9.78
N MET A 246 5.16 -1.11 -9.81
CA MET A 246 6.15 -2.04 -9.25
C MET A 246 7.49 -1.98 -9.99
N GLN A 247 7.49 -1.85 -11.32
CA GLN A 247 8.74 -1.67 -12.08
C GLN A 247 9.49 -0.40 -11.63
N LEU A 248 8.78 0.72 -11.45
CA LEU A 248 9.35 1.94 -10.89
C LEU A 248 9.89 1.71 -9.47
N LEU A 249 9.11 1.06 -8.62
CA LEU A 249 9.49 0.80 -7.23
C LEU A 249 10.73 -0.11 -7.15
N PHE A 250 10.79 -1.18 -7.94
CA PHE A 250 11.97 -2.03 -8.04
C PHE A 250 13.17 -1.26 -8.59
N TYR A 251 12.98 -0.41 -9.60
CA TYR A 251 14.06 0.40 -10.17
C TYR A 251 14.67 1.32 -9.12
N MET A 252 13.84 2.01 -8.35
CA MET A 252 14.27 2.89 -7.27
C MET A 252 14.92 2.15 -6.10
N ASN A 253 14.80 0.82 -6.05
CA ASN A 253 15.37 -0.04 -5.03
C ASN A 253 16.53 -0.91 -5.53
N ASP A 254 17.08 -0.62 -6.73
CA ASP A 254 18.16 -1.38 -7.37
C ASP A 254 17.82 -2.86 -7.63
N MET A 255 16.53 -3.16 -7.83
CA MET A 255 16.01 -4.50 -8.14
C MET A 255 15.53 -4.62 -9.60
N TRP A 256 15.61 -3.54 -10.37
CA TRP A 256 15.24 -3.49 -11.79
C TRP A 256 16.40 -2.93 -12.62
N THR A 257 16.61 -3.49 -13.80
CA THR A 257 17.69 -3.10 -14.70
C THR A 257 17.19 -2.15 -15.78
N GLY A 258 17.88 -1.03 -15.98
CA GLY A 258 17.59 -0.14 -17.12
C GLY A 258 17.96 -0.77 -18.46
N SER A 259 19.00 -1.61 -18.50
CA SER A 259 19.43 -2.35 -19.68
C SER A 259 18.51 -3.54 -19.95
N GLY A 260 17.49 -3.34 -20.78
CA GLY A 260 16.49 -4.37 -21.11
C GLY A 260 15.20 -4.29 -20.30
N TRP A 261 15.10 -3.32 -19.37
CA TRP A 261 13.91 -3.02 -18.58
C TRP A 261 13.26 -4.27 -17.97
N THR A 262 14.03 -4.98 -17.17
CA THR A 262 13.62 -6.24 -16.52
C THR A 262 14.10 -6.28 -15.08
N ILE A 263 13.45 -7.11 -14.25
CA ILE A 263 13.92 -7.44 -12.92
C ILE A 263 15.38 -7.91 -12.96
N ASP A 264 16.18 -7.48 -11.99
CA ASP A 264 17.54 -7.98 -11.81
C ASP A 264 17.50 -9.49 -11.49
N GLU A 265 18.22 -10.29 -12.27
CA GLU A 265 18.22 -11.75 -12.15
C GLU A 265 18.67 -12.23 -10.76
N SER A 266 19.46 -11.46 -10.02
CA SER A 266 19.86 -11.78 -8.65
C SER A 266 18.71 -11.68 -7.64
N TYR A 267 17.74 -10.80 -7.89
CA TYR A 267 16.55 -10.64 -7.05
C TYR A 267 15.35 -11.47 -7.51
N ALA A 268 15.30 -11.88 -8.78
CA ALA A 268 14.16 -12.58 -9.35
C ALA A 268 13.72 -13.83 -8.55
N PRO A 269 14.63 -14.71 -8.05
CA PRO A 269 14.24 -15.83 -7.21
C PRO A 269 13.65 -15.40 -5.85
N ALA A 270 14.17 -14.34 -5.24
CA ALA A 270 13.68 -13.83 -3.96
C ALA A 270 12.27 -13.24 -4.10
N VAL A 271 12.04 -12.43 -5.14
CA VAL A 271 10.70 -11.90 -5.45
C VAL A 271 9.74 -13.03 -5.75
N ARG A 272 10.16 -14.05 -6.50
CA ARG A 272 9.34 -15.24 -6.77
C ARG A 272 8.96 -15.96 -5.48
N GLY A 273 9.92 -16.18 -4.58
CA GLY A 273 9.66 -16.83 -3.29
C GLY A 273 8.64 -16.08 -2.42
N ALA A 274 8.72 -14.74 -2.37
CA ALA A 274 7.73 -13.92 -1.67
C ALA A 274 6.32 -14.05 -2.30
N THR A 275 6.23 -14.01 -3.63
CA THR A 275 4.95 -14.18 -4.33
C THR A 275 4.38 -15.59 -4.23
N ASP A 276 5.23 -16.62 -4.13
CA ASP A 276 4.80 -18.01 -3.93
C ASP A 276 4.16 -18.18 -2.54
N LEU A 277 4.69 -17.52 -1.50
CA LEU A 277 4.09 -17.49 -0.16
C LEU A 277 2.71 -16.82 -0.19
N LEU A 278 2.59 -15.65 -0.83
CA LEU A 278 1.32 -14.96 -0.96
C LEU A 278 0.30 -15.80 -1.76
N ALA A 279 0.70 -16.39 -2.88
CA ALA A 279 -0.15 -17.26 -3.68
C ALA A 279 -0.64 -18.48 -2.85
N GLY A 280 0.26 -19.08 -2.07
CA GLY A 280 -0.07 -20.18 -1.16
C GLY A 280 -1.07 -19.78 -0.08
N TYR A 281 -0.90 -18.61 0.54
CA TYR A 281 -1.85 -18.07 1.52
C TYR A 281 -3.23 -17.84 0.89
N LEU A 282 -3.28 -17.13 -0.24
CA LEU A 282 -4.52 -16.80 -0.93
C LEU A 282 -5.28 -18.05 -1.37
N ALA A 283 -4.59 -19.03 -1.96
CA ALA A 283 -5.20 -20.31 -2.34
C ALA A 283 -5.72 -21.06 -1.10
N GLY A 284 -4.98 -21.05 0.00
CA GLY A 284 -5.41 -21.66 1.26
C GLY A 284 -6.66 -21.00 1.84
N ALA A 285 -6.68 -19.66 1.89
CA ALA A 285 -7.80 -18.87 2.43
C ALA A 285 -9.11 -19.12 1.68
N VAL A 286 -9.05 -19.35 0.36
CA VAL A 286 -10.22 -19.71 -0.45
C VAL A 286 -10.38 -21.22 -0.66
N ASN A 287 -9.70 -22.06 0.11
CA ASN A 287 -9.79 -23.53 0.03
C ASN A 287 -9.47 -24.12 -1.36
N GLY A 288 -8.65 -23.44 -2.16
CA GLY A 288 -8.33 -23.82 -3.53
C GLY A 288 -9.48 -23.56 -4.52
N ASP A 289 -10.52 -22.83 -4.13
CA ASP A 289 -11.67 -22.58 -4.98
C ASP A 289 -11.30 -21.76 -6.23
N ARG A 290 -12.15 -21.91 -7.25
CA ARG A 290 -12.12 -21.03 -8.41
C ARG A 290 -12.78 -19.70 -8.07
N VAL A 291 -11.99 -18.63 -8.07
CA VAL A 291 -12.47 -17.26 -7.91
C VAL A 291 -12.98 -16.74 -9.25
N LYS A 292 -14.11 -16.02 -9.22
CA LYS A 292 -14.70 -15.35 -10.37
C LYS A 292 -14.70 -13.85 -10.13
N SER A 293 -14.33 -13.10 -11.15
CA SER A 293 -14.51 -11.65 -11.15
C SER A 293 -15.76 -11.30 -11.95
N GLU A 294 -16.63 -10.49 -11.37
CA GLU A 294 -17.87 -10.01 -12.00
C GLU A 294 -17.59 -8.99 -13.12
N SER A 295 -16.38 -8.44 -13.17
CA SER A 295 -15.90 -7.59 -14.25
C SER A 295 -14.65 -8.19 -14.88
N ASN A 296 -14.46 -8.01 -16.19
CA ASN A 296 -13.17 -8.29 -16.83
C ASN A 296 -12.14 -7.18 -16.52
N ASN A 297 -12.50 -6.20 -15.69
CA ASN A 297 -11.64 -5.07 -15.35
C ASN A 297 -10.82 -5.46 -14.12
N ARG A 298 -9.56 -5.82 -14.35
CA ARG A 298 -8.55 -5.86 -13.29
C ARG A 298 -8.20 -4.43 -12.89
N LEU A 299 -7.84 -4.23 -11.62
CA LEU A 299 -7.30 -2.95 -11.20
C LEU A 299 -6.05 -2.62 -12.04
N VAL A 300 -6.04 -1.40 -12.58
CA VAL A 300 -5.19 -1.01 -13.71
C VAL A 300 -3.78 -0.72 -13.24
N ALA A 301 -2.77 -1.14 -14.00
CA ALA A 301 -1.38 -0.73 -13.84
C ALA A 301 -1.16 0.66 -14.45
N MET A 302 -0.28 1.47 -13.86
CA MET A 302 0.12 2.76 -14.42
C MET A 302 0.51 2.63 -15.92
N GLY A 303 0.15 3.60 -16.75
CA GLY A 303 0.53 3.56 -18.16
C GLY A 303 2.05 3.60 -18.34
N SER A 304 2.59 2.92 -19.35
CA SER A 304 4.03 2.96 -19.67
C SER A 304 4.56 4.37 -19.96
N GLN A 305 3.69 5.28 -20.42
CA GLN A 305 4.03 6.69 -20.55
C GLN A 305 4.24 7.37 -19.19
N ALA A 306 3.34 7.14 -18.23
CA ALA A 306 3.47 7.69 -16.88
C ALA A 306 4.72 7.15 -16.16
N LEU A 307 5.07 5.88 -16.38
CA LEU A 307 6.35 5.31 -15.94
C LEU A 307 7.55 6.09 -16.51
N ALA A 308 7.55 6.34 -17.81
CA ALA A 308 8.62 7.06 -18.47
C ALA A 308 8.72 8.53 -18.03
N ASP A 309 7.58 9.17 -17.80
CA ASP A 309 7.51 10.53 -17.28
C ASP A 309 8.08 10.60 -15.85
N ALA A 310 7.75 9.63 -14.99
CA ALA A 310 8.33 9.50 -13.66
C ALA A 310 9.86 9.32 -13.70
N LEU A 311 10.37 8.46 -14.58
CA LEU A 311 11.82 8.23 -14.75
C LEU A 311 12.54 9.49 -15.28
N ASN A 312 11.93 10.20 -16.23
CA ASN A 312 12.45 11.49 -16.69
C ASN A 312 12.47 12.54 -15.58
N ALA A 313 11.44 12.57 -14.73
CA ALA A 313 11.38 13.46 -13.58
C ALA A 313 12.47 13.13 -12.54
N LEU A 314 12.87 11.86 -12.43
CA LEU A 314 14.03 11.41 -11.67
C LEU A 314 15.38 11.73 -12.34
N GLY A 315 15.37 12.29 -13.55
CA GLY A 315 16.56 12.66 -14.31
C GLY A 315 17.16 11.52 -15.14
N ASP A 316 16.44 10.41 -15.30
CA ASP A 316 16.91 9.20 -16.00
C ASP A 316 16.18 8.96 -17.32
N SER A 317 16.55 9.73 -18.33
CA SER A 317 15.96 9.62 -19.67
C SER A 317 16.33 8.33 -20.41
N GLU A 318 17.41 7.68 -20.03
CA GLU A 318 17.81 6.38 -20.60
C GLU A 318 16.87 5.28 -20.11
N ALA A 319 16.65 5.20 -18.79
CA ALA A 319 15.66 4.32 -18.18
C ALA A 319 14.25 4.59 -18.71
N ALA A 320 13.85 5.86 -18.84
CA ALA A 320 12.56 6.23 -19.42
C ALA A 320 12.38 5.70 -20.85
N SER A 321 13.43 5.82 -21.67
CA SER A 321 13.41 5.32 -23.05
C SER A 321 13.36 3.79 -23.11
N ALA A 322 14.09 3.11 -22.22
CA ALA A 322 14.09 1.66 -22.11
C ALA A 322 12.71 1.12 -21.69
N ALA A 323 12.06 1.75 -20.71
CA ALA A 323 10.72 1.40 -20.25
C ALA A 323 9.68 1.51 -21.40
N LEU A 324 9.72 2.59 -22.17
CA LEU A 324 8.86 2.77 -23.34
C LEU A 324 9.12 1.72 -24.42
N ALA A 325 10.39 1.44 -24.70
CA ALA A 325 10.76 0.43 -25.70
C ALA A 325 10.27 -0.96 -25.28
N ALA A 326 10.44 -1.35 -24.01
CA ALA A 326 9.98 -2.61 -23.47
C ALA A 326 8.45 -2.76 -23.58
N ALA A 327 7.71 -1.70 -23.26
CA ALA A 327 6.26 -1.67 -23.42
C ALA A 327 5.82 -1.86 -24.89
N GLN A 328 6.54 -1.26 -25.85
CA GLN A 328 6.25 -1.42 -27.28
C GLN A 328 6.52 -2.84 -27.78
N THR A 329 7.55 -3.51 -27.27
CA THR A 329 7.82 -4.93 -27.58
C THR A 329 6.81 -5.90 -26.94
N GLY A 330 6.28 -5.57 -25.76
CA GLY A 330 5.24 -6.36 -25.09
C GLY A 330 3.82 -6.15 -25.64
N ALA A 331 3.56 -5.01 -26.30
CA ALA A 331 2.26 -4.63 -26.85
C ALA A 331 1.76 -5.52 -28.02
N SER A 332 2.57 -6.47 -28.51
CA SER A 332 2.12 -7.45 -29.50
C SER A 332 1.23 -8.56 -28.91
N SER A 333 0.95 -8.58 -27.58
CA SER A 333 0.21 -9.71 -26.98
C SER A 333 -0.87 -9.41 -25.95
N THR A 334 -1.37 -8.16 -25.74
CA THR A 334 -2.68 -7.94 -25.08
C THR A 334 -3.15 -6.48 -25.18
N VAL A 335 -3.88 -6.15 -26.24
CA VAL A 335 -4.77 -4.98 -26.24
C VAL A 335 -6.11 -5.45 -25.69
N SER A 336 -6.42 -5.13 -24.43
CA SER A 336 -7.80 -5.15 -23.96
C SER A 336 -8.27 -3.70 -23.85
N SER A 337 -9.32 -3.42 -24.62
CA SER A 337 -9.96 -2.12 -24.82
C SER A 337 -10.46 -1.51 -23.51
N THR A 338 -9.82 -0.41 -23.09
CA THR A 338 -10.21 0.39 -21.95
C THR A 338 -10.22 1.83 -22.46
N GLU A 339 -11.37 2.43 -22.74
CA GLU A 339 -11.44 3.84 -23.21
C GLU A 339 -12.31 4.71 -22.29
N ALA A 340 -13.13 4.12 -21.40
CA ALA A 340 -14.07 4.88 -20.58
C ALA A 340 -13.61 5.10 -19.12
N VAL A 341 -12.82 4.21 -18.54
CA VAL A 341 -12.25 4.34 -17.17
C VAL A 341 -10.86 5.00 -17.21
N LEU A 342 -10.27 5.11 -18.40
CA LEU A 342 -8.94 5.73 -18.60
C LEU A 342 -8.96 7.25 -18.48
N SER A 343 -10.05 7.97 -18.73
CA SER A 343 -9.96 9.44 -18.76
C SER A 343 -9.80 10.04 -17.37
N GLU A 344 -10.49 9.52 -16.36
CA GLU A 344 -10.48 10.08 -15.00
C GLU A 344 -9.28 9.61 -14.18
N ALA A 345 -8.95 8.31 -14.14
CA ALA A 345 -7.77 7.83 -13.42
C ALA A 345 -6.44 8.26 -14.07
N THR A 346 -6.39 8.37 -15.41
CA THR A 346 -5.24 8.97 -16.10
C THR A 346 -5.23 10.48 -15.95
N GLN A 347 -6.37 11.17 -15.84
CA GLN A 347 -6.39 12.59 -15.46
C GLN A 347 -5.92 12.79 -14.03
N THR A 348 -6.35 11.96 -13.07
CA THR A 348 -5.92 12.00 -11.67
C THR A 348 -4.44 11.69 -11.60
N LEU A 349 -3.93 10.63 -12.23
CA LEU A 349 -2.48 10.41 -12.32
C LEU A 349 -1.79 11.57 -13.07
N GLN A 350 -2.31 12.14 -14.16
CA GLN A 350 -1.69 13.28 -14.84
C GLN A 350 -1.80 14.62 -14.07
N SER A 351 -2.78 14.79 -13.18
CA SER A 351 -2.94 15.96 -12.31
C SER A 351 -2.21 15.81 -10.98
N SER A 352 -2.10 14.59 -10.47
CA SER A 352 -1.42 14.19 -9.24
C SER A 352 0.08 13.93 -9.46
N PHE A 353 0.48 13.41 -10.63
CA PHE A 353 1.85 13.51 -11.17
C PHE A 353 2.11 14.93 -11.62
N ASN A 354 2.13 15.86 -10.68
CA ASN A 354 2.54 17.21 -10.95
C ASN A 354 4.07 17.23 -11.01
N VAL A 355 4.62 16.97 -12.21
CA VAL A 355 6.07 17.03 -12.49
C VAL A 355 6.67 18.37 -12.03
N LYS A 356 5.89 19.47 -12.03
CA LYS A 356 6.37 20.77 -11.51
C LYS A 356 6.48 20.80 -9.99
N ILE A 357 5.59 20.11 -9.25
CA ILE A 357 5.72 19.96 -7.79
C ILE A 357 6.94 19.09 -7.47
N PHE A 358 7.17 18.03 -8.24
CA PHE A 358 8.35 17.17 -8.06
C PHE A 358 9.66 17.88 -8.42
N GLU A 359 9.71 18.60 -9.55
CA GLU A 359 10.84 19.46 -9.91
C GLU A 359 11.09 20.52 -8.85
N LEU A 360 10.03 21.15 -8.32
CA LEU A 360 10.14 22.13 -7.24
C LEU A 360 10.67 21.49 -5.96
N PHE A 361 10.21 20.30 -5.59
CA PHE A 361 10.69 19.57 -4.42
C PHE A 361 12.16 19.16 -4.58
N LEU A 362 12.55 18.61 -5.74
CA LEU A 362 13.95 18.30 -6.05
C LEU A 362 14.82 19.57 -6.04
N LEU A 363 14.33 20.69 -6.56
CA LEU A 363 15.00 21.99 -6.48
C LEU A 363 15.18 22.45 -5.03
N ILE A 364 14.17 22.28 -4.18
CA ILE A 364 14.24 22.62 -2.76
C ILE A 364 15.26 21.72 -2.05
N VAL A 365 15.22 20.40 -2.26
CA VAL A 365 16.17 19.45 -1.67
C VAL A 365 17.60 19.74 -2.16
N ALA A 366 17.78 20.00 -3.45
CA ALA A 366 19.07 20.39 -4.03
C ALA A 366 19.57 21.73 -3.45
N ALA A 367 18.69 22.72 -3.29
CA ALA A 367 19.03 24.00 -2.68
C ALA A 367 19.44 23.84 -1.21
N ILE A 368 18.76 22.99 -0.45
CA ILE A 368 19.10 22.64 0.93
C ILE A 368 20.46 21.94 0.99
N ALA A 369 20.73 20.97 0.12
CA ALA A 369 22.00 20.27 0.05
C ALA A 369 23.17 21.21 -0.30
N VAL A 370 22.97 22.11 -1.26
CA VAL A 370 23.94 23.16 -1.63
C VAL A 370 24.16 24.12 -0.46
N PHE A 371 23.12 24.50 0.26
CA PHE A 371 23.23 25.36 1.45
C PHE A 371 24.08 24.70 2.55
N PHE A 372 23.85 23.42 2.85
CA PHE A 372 24.66 22.67 3.80
C PHE A 372 26.11 22.50 3.35
N LEU A 373 26.34 22.29 2.05
CA LEU A 373 27.69 22.24 1.47
C LEU A 373 28.42 23.58 1.66
N ILE A 374 27.76 24.70 1.35
CA ILE A 374 28.31 26.06 1.52
C ILE A 374 28.62 26.33 2.99
N MET A 375 27.71 25.96 3.89
CA MET A 375 27.92 26.13 5.34
C MET A 375 29.10 25.28 5.84
N SER A 376 29.20 24.02 5.41
CA SER A 376 30.34 23.14 5.72
C SER A 376 31.67 23.70 5.19
N CYS A 377 31.70 24.23 3.97
CA CYS A 377 32.87 24.91 3.41
C CYS A 377 33.23 26.18 4.20
N ALA A 378 32.24 26.99 4.58
CA ALA A 378 32.45 28.21 5.38
C ALA A 378 33.00 27.89 6.78
N LEU A 379 32.45 26.86 7.43
CA LEU A 379 32.94 26.37 8.72
C LEU A 379 34.37 25.85 8.59
N PHE A 380 34.69 25.08 7.56
CA PHE A 380 36.04 24.59 7.29
C PHE A 380 37.06 25.72 7.05
N VAL A 381 36.68 26.77 6.30
CA VAL A 381 37.51 27.95 6.07
C VAL A 381 37.69 28.78 7.34
N SER A 382 36.65 28.90 8.18
CA SER A 382 36.75 29.58 9.49
C SER A 382 37.64 28.82 10.48
N HIS A 383 37.66 27.48 10.41
CA HIS A 383 38.52 26.65 11.25
C HIS A 383 39.99 26.69 10.85
N ARG A 384 40.30 26.98 9.57
CA ARG A 384 41.67 27.19 9.08
C ARG A 384 42.21 28.61 9.31
N ARG A 385 41.36 29.55 9.76
CA ARG A 385 41.72 30.95 10.08
C ARG A 385 41.94 31.19 11.57
N LYS A 386 41.84 30.16 12.41
CA LYS A 386 42.40 30.10 13.76
C LYS A 386 43.65 29.24 13.72
#